data_AF-A0A6N4W268-F1
#
_entry.id   AF-A0A6N4W268-F1
#
_cell.length_a   1.000
_cell.length_b   1.000
_cell.length_c   1.000
_cell.angle_alpha   90.00
_cell.angle_beta   90.00
_cell.angle_gamma   90.00
#
_symmetry.space_group_name_H-M   'P 1'
#
loop_
_entity.id
_entity.type
_entity.pdbx_description
1 polymer ?
#
loop_
_entity_poly.entity_id
_entity_poly.type
_entity_poly.pdbx_seq_one_letter_code
_entity_poly.pdbx_strand_id
1 'polypeptide(L)' 'MEVSTEGIAPVWLRAGDSAIFRTGTWATWYVPTYVRKHAVVRTNLPGPLRLQVIWGRRAKHLLRRLLGRGAAPETPRL' A
#
# COMPACT_ATOMS: atom_id res chain seq x y z
N MET A 1 3.03 17.96 -7.39
CA MET A 1 1.94 17.12 -7.95
C MET A 1 0.62 17.69 -7.47
N GLU A 2 -0.40 17.68 -8.32
CA GLU A 2 -1.72 18.13 -7.92
C GLU A 2 -2.55 16.92 -7.49
N VAL A 3 -3.32 17.08 -6.42
CA VAL A 3 -4.26 16.08 -5.94
C VAL A 3 -5.64 16.71 -5.88
N SER A 4 -6.60 16.06 -6.52
CA SER A 4 -8.00 16.46 -6.53
C SER A 4 -8.87 15.37 -5.93
N THR A 5 -9.90 15.77 -5.20
CA THR A 5 -10.92 14.87 -4.63
C THR A 5 -12.26 15.55 -4.69
N GLU A 6 -13.33 14.78 -4.72
CA GLU A 6 -14.67 15.32 -4.85
C GLU A 6 -15.02 16.22 -3.66
N GLY A 7 -15.60 17.39 -3.94
CA GLY A 7 -16.01 18.34 -2.90
C GLY A 7 -14.86 19.10 -2.22
N ILE A 8 -13.61 18.94 -2.64
CA ILE A 8 -12.46 19.69 -2.11
C ILE A 8 -11.68 20.32 -3.28
N ALA A 9 -11.31 21.59 -3.14
CA ALA A 9 -10.51 22.27 -4.13
C ALA A 9 -9.17 21.53 -4.37
N PRO A 10 -8.68 21.42 -5.62
CA PRO A 10 -7.40 20.79 -5.91
C PRO A 10 -6.25 21.46 -5.14
N VAL A 11 -5.32 20.64 -4.66
CA VAL A 11 -4.16 21.12 -3.88
C VAL A 11 -2.86 20.67 -4.54
N TRP A 12 -1.90 21.58 -4.61
CA TRP A 12 -0.54 21.30 -5.02
C TRP A 12 0.30 20.80 -3.84
N LEU A 13 0.82 19.59 -3.96
CA LEU A 13 1.75 18.98 -3.01
C LEU A 13 3.18 18.99 -3.55
N ARG A 14 4.11 19.35 -2.67
CA ARG A 14 5.57 19.36 -2.89
C ARG A 14 6.26 18.25 -2.11
N ALA A 15 7.56 18.09 -2.34
CA ALA A 15 8.37 17.15 -1.55
C ALA A 15 8.38 17.59 -0.08
N GLY A 16 8.09 16.66 0.82
CA GLY A 16 7.94 16.93 2.25
C GLY A 16 6.49 17.10 2.70
N ASP A 17 5.58 17.44 1.78
CA ASP A 17 4.16 17.56 2.12
C ASP A 17 3.51 16.19 2.36
N SER A 18 2.50 16.19 3.22
CA SER A 18 1.72 15.00 3.54
C SER A 18 0.23 15.30 3.37
N ALA A 19 -0.51 14.34 2.84
CA ALA A 19 -1.97 14.41 2.69
C ALA A 19 -2.63 13.22 3.39
N ILE A 20 -3.81 13.46 3.99
CA ILE A 20 -4.62 12.43 4.62
C ILE A 20 -5.87 12.22 3.77
N PHE A 21 -6.07 10.97 3.34
CA PHE A 21 -7.26 10.54 2.60
C PHE A 21 -8.18 9.78 3.55
N ARG A 22 -9.44 10.18 3.63
CA ARG A 22 -10.43 9.50 4.48
C ARG A 22 -10.80 8.16 3.84
N THR A 23 -11.27 7.23 4.67
CA THR A 23 -11.77 5.96 4.15
C THR A 23 -12.96 6.21 3.23
N GLY A 24 -13.03 5.48 2.12
CA GLY A 24 -14.12 5.62 1.15
C GLY A 24 -14.02 6.83 0.21
N THR A 25 -12.97 7.66 0.32
CA THR A 25 -12.75 8.75 -0.64
C THR A 25 -11.84 8.31 -1.77
N TRP A 26 -12.13 8.76 -2.98
CA TRP A 26 -11.22 8.65 -4.12
C TRP A 26 -10.50 9.99 -4.36
N ALA A 27 -9.25 9.92 -4.79
CA ALA A 27 -8.47 11.09 -5.18
C ALA A 27 -7.71 10.82 -6.47
N THR A 28 -7.71 11.79 -7.36
CA THR A 28 -6.98 11.76 -8.64
C THR A 28 -5.70 12.56 -8.52
N TRP A 29 -4.62 12.04 -9.12
CA TRP A 29 -3.29 12.60 -8.98
C TRP A 29 -2.77 13.01 -10.36
N TYR A 30 -2.47 14.29 -10.52
CA TYR A 30 -1.73 14.78 -11.68
C TYR A 30 -0.25 14.94 -11.31
N VAL A 31 0.60 14.17 -11.97
CA VAL A 31 2.03 14.04 -11.67
C VAL A 31 2.84 14.41 -12.91
N PRO A 32 3.15 15.71 -13.10
CA PRO A 32 3.84 16.17 -14.31
C PRO A 32 5.31 15.74 -14.36
N THR A 33 5.95 15.56 -13.20
CA THR A 33 7.34 15.10 -13.07
C THR A 33 7.38 13.90 -12.14
N TYR A 34 8.33 12.98 -12.37
CA TYR A 34 8.45 11.78 -11.53
C TYR A 34 8.67 12.15 -10.06
N VAL A 35 7.90 11.51 -9.17
CA VAL A 35 8.01 11.66 -7.72
C VAL A 35 7.95 10.30 -7.04
N ARG A 36 8.75 10.12 -5.99
CA ARG A 36 8.63 8.97 -5.09
C ARG A 36 7.53 9.24 -4.06
N LYS A 37 6.54 8.36 -3.98
CA LYS A 37 5.42 8.46 -3.03
C LYS A 37 5.59 7.41 -1.93
N HIS A 38 5.33 7.79 -0.68
CA HIS A 38 5.22 6.86 0.44
C HIS A 38 3.83 6.99 1.06
N ALA A 39 3.08 5.89 1.13
CA ALA A 39 1.71 5.88 1.63
C ALA A 39 1.59 4.91 2.81
N VAL A 40 0.99 5.38 3.89
CA VAL A 40 0.67 4.56 5.06
C VAL A 40 -0.84 4.39 5.13
N VAL A 41 -1.31 3.16 4.93
CA VAL A 41 -2.72 2.82 5.04
C VAL A 41 -2.98 2.26 6.43
N ARG A 42 -3.80 2.94 7.21
CA ARG A 42 -4.29 2.40 8.48
C ARG A 42 -5.41 1.40 8.18
N THR A 43 -5.26 0.18 8.68
CA THR A 43 -6.29 -0.86 8.54
C THR A 43 -7.40 -0.61 9.57
N ASN A 44 -8.57 -0.16 9.11
CA ASN A 44 -9.79 0.01 9.93
C ASN A 44 -10.61 -1.29 10.06
N LEU A 45 -9.97 -2.46 10.12
CA LEU A 45 -10.70 -3.69 10.39
C LEU A 45 -11.12 -3.72 11.88
N PRO A 46 -12.37 -4.08 12.20
CA PRO A 46 -12.77 -4.40 13.57
C PRO A 46 -11.78 -5.40 14.19
N GLY A 47 -11.43 -5.21 15.46
CA GLY A 47 -10.39 -6.00 16.14
C GLY A 47 -10.41 -7.51 15.87
N PRO A 48 -11.58 -8.19 15.94
CA PRO A 48 -11.69 -9.63 15.66
C PRO A 48 -11.29 -9.99 14.22
N LEU A 49 -11.74 -9.22 13.23
CA LEU A 49 -11.43 -9.42 11.81
C LEU A 49 -9.94 -9.16 11.53
N ARG A 50 -9.36 -8.17 12.21
CA ARG A 50 -7.92 -7.87 12.09
C ARG A 50 -7.07 -9.06 12.54
N LEU A 51 -7.44 -9.71 13.64
CA LEU A 51 -6.75 -10.91 14.13
C LEU A 51 -6.85 -12.06 13.13
N GLN A 52 -8.03 -12.32 12.58
CA GLN A 52 -8.22 -13.36 11.56
C GLN A 52 -7.34 -13.14 10.32
N VAL A 53 -7.25 -11.89 9.84
CA VAL A 53 -6.37 -11.53 8.71
C VAL A 53 -4.89 -11.75 9.05
N ILE A 54 -4.45 -11.37 10.26
CA ILE A 54 -3.07 -11.57 10.70
C ILE A 54 -2.74 -13.07 10.78
N TRP A 55 -3.62 -13.86 11.41
CA TRP A 55 -3.45 -15.31 11.55
C TRP A 55 -3.47 -16.02 10.20
N GLY A 56 -4.40 -15.67 9.32
CA GLY A 56 -4.46 -16.22 7.97
C GLY A 56 -3.19 -15.91 7.15
N ARG A 57 -2.64 -14.70 7.24
CA ARG A 57 -1.36 -14.36 6.61
C ARG A 57 -0.22 -15.22 7.17
N ARG A 58 -0.12 -15.35 8.50
CA ARG A 58 0.95 -16.16 9.13
C ARG A 58 0.83 -17.64 8.76
N ALA A 59 -0.37 -18.21 8.79
CA ALA A 59 -0.63 -19.59 8.38
C ALA A 59 -0.26 -19.80 6.90
N LYS A 60 -0.66 -18.88 6.01
CA LYS A 60 -0.27 -18.94 4.58
C LYS A 60 1.24 -18.88 4.39
N HIS A 61 1.94 -18.03 5.14
CA HIS A 61 3.41 -17.94 5.06
C HIS A 61 4.08 -19.22 5.56
N LEU A 62 3.61 -19.79 6.66
CA LEU A 62 4.12 -21.06 7.16
C LEU A 62 3.85 -22.20 6.17
N LEU A 63 2.63 -22.26 5.62
CA LEU A 63 2.23 -23.22 4.60
C LEU A 63 3.09 -23.09 3.33
N ARG A 64 3.40 -21.87 2.88
CA ARG A 64 4.31 -21.63 1.75
C ARG A 64 5.75 -22.10 2.02
N ARG A 65 6.22 -21.99 3.26
CA ARG A 65 7.55 -22.49 3.66
C ARG A 65 7.58 -24.02 3.74
N LEU A 66 6.50 -24.63 4.23
CA LEU A 66 6.37 -26.09 4.36
C LEU A 66 6.13 -26.79 3.02
N LEU A 67 5.34 -26.19 2.11
CA LEU A 67 5.16 -26.72 0.75
C LEU A 67 6.38 -26.53 -0.18
N GLY A 68 7.53 -26.08 0.35
CA GLY A 68 8.78 -26.18 -0.39
C GLY A 68 8.79 -25.45 -1.74
N ARG A 69 8.13 -24.29 -1.88
CA ARG A 69 8.42 -23.39 -3.02
C ARG A 69 9.74 -22.64 -2.79
N GLY A 70 10.77 -23.38 -2.40
CA GLY A 70 12.17 -22.99 -2.48
C GLY A 70 12.70 -23.50 -3.81
N ALA A 71 12.61 -22.67 -4.84
CA ALA A 71 13.44 -22.74 -6.04
C ALA A 71 13.12 -21.48 -6.87
N ALA A 72 13.77 -20.36 -6.55
CA ALA A 72 14.15 -19.46 -7.62
C ALA A 72 15.42 -20.06 -8.23
N PRO A 73 15.48 -20.35 -9.53
CA PRO A 73 16.74 -20.74 -10.14
C PRO A 73 17.73 -19.59 -9.95
N GLU A 74 18.91 -19.92 -9.45
CA GLU A 74 20.04 -19.02 -9.41
C GLU A 74 20.25 -18.48 -10.83
N THR A 75 19.96 -17.20 -11.05
CA THR A 75 20.34 -16.53 -12.28
C THR A 75 21.83 -16.20 -12.11
N PRO A 76 22.74 -16.79 -12.89
CA PRO A 76 24.15 -16.43 -12.78
C PRO A 76 24.27 -14.96 -13.16
N ARG A 77 24.81 -14.17 -12.24
CA ARG A 77 25.24 -12.80 -12.53
C ARG A 77 26.51 -12.89 -13.36
N LEU A 78 26.38 -12.58 -14.65
CA LEU A 78 27.48 -12.06 -15.47
C LEU A 78 27.62 -10.56 -15.19
#